data_AF-A0A410HX00-F1
#
_entry.id   AF-A0A410HX00-F1
#
_cell.length_a   1.000
_cell.length_b   1.000
_cell.length_c   1.000
_cell.angle_alpha   90.00
_cell.angle_beta   90.00
_cell.angle_gamma   90.00
#
_symmetry.space_group_name_H-M   'P 1'
#
loop_
_entity.id
_entity.type
_entity.pdbx_description
1 polymer ?
#
loop_
_entity_poly.entity_id
_entity_poly.type
_entity_poly.pdbx_seq_one_letter_code
_entity_poly.pdbx_strand_id
1 'polypeptide(L)'
;MPGLRSRSRGWYSFAYLVECHAVFYWNFASLGMDMFFASAMIHVTGQLNILNIRLAQLRREGAAEDQFLPAASDVSSSSQQQDRGDGDSSKMYSELRECVKHHQAILKYLEFLESVMSPVALTQFLCSVVAVCVTLYQITFNPEGSGVIKCAMFLPIPALQMFVYCWCGHDIMEAGLSVSLAAYSGAWVGVGHRVTSALRVVMCRAQRPLQLTAGKVYPVNRDTFLS
;
A
#
# COMPACT_ATOMS: atom_id res chain seq x y z
N MET A 1 -43.55 39.75 -28.49
CA MET A 1 -44.01 39.15 -27.21
C MET A 1 -42.82 38.93 -26.27
N PRO A 2 -42.59 39.78 -25.25
CA PRO A 2 -41.38 39.76 -24.40
C PRO A 2 -41.45 38.87 -23.14
N GLY A 3 -42.64 38.40 -22.74
CA GLY A 3 -42.85 37.69 -21.47
C GLY A 3 -42.30 36.26 -21.39
N LEU A 4 -42.25 35.54 -22.52
CA LEU A 4 -41.76 34.14 -22.57
C LEU A 4 -40.24 34.03 -22.34
N ARG A 5 -39.48 35.08 -22.64
CA ARG A 5 -38.00 35.12 -22.50
C ARG A 5 -37.53 35.38 -21.07
N SER A 6 -38.39 35.90 -20.20
CA SER A 6 -38.11 36.10 -18.77
C SER A 6 -38.29 34.80 -17.98
N ARG A 7 -39.37 34.06 -18.25
CA ARG A 7 -39.67 32.80 -17.55
C ARG A 7 -38.63 31.71 -17.86
N SER A 8 -38.09 31.66 -19.09
CA SER A 8 -37.05 30.69 -19.45
C SER A 8 -35.70 30.97 -18.77
N ARG A 9 -35.33 32.24 -18.56
CA ARG A 9 -34.05 32.61 -17.91
C ARG A 9 -33.92 32.10 -16.47
N GLY A 10 -35.00 32.13 -15.69
CA GLY A 10 -35.00 31.58 -14.33
C GLY A 10 -34.77 30.06 -14.29
N TRP A 11 -35.40 29.33 -15.22
CA TRP A 11 -35.20 27.88 -15.36
C TRP A 11 -33.77 27.53 -15.79
N TYR A 12 -33.17 28.30 -16.70
CA TYR A 12 -31.76 28.11 -17.08
C TYR A 12 -30.81 28.38 -15.90
N SER A 13 -30.99 29.48 -15.16
CA SER A 13 -30.15 29.77 -13.99
C SER A 13 -30.26 28.68 -12.93
N PHE A 14 -31.46 28.16 -12.68
CA PHE A 14 -31.66 27.04 -11.76
C PHE A 14 -30.98 25.77 -12.27
N ALA A 15 -31.13 25.44 -13.56
CA ALA A 15 -30.45 24.29 -14.17
C ALA A 15 -28.93 24.39 -14.04
N TYR A 16 -28.33 25.56 -14.32
CA TYR A 16 -26.89 25.78 -14.13
C TYR A 16 -26.45 25.62 -12.68
N LEU A 17 -27.24 26.08 -11.71
CA LEU A 17 -26.92 25.89 -10.30
C LEU A 17 -26.94 24.40 -9.91
N VAL A 18 -27.92 23.65 -10.41
CA VAL A 18 -28.01 22.20 -10.20
C VAL A 18 -26.83 21.48 -10.86
N GLU A 19 -26.48 21.84 -12.09
CA GLU A 19 -25.31 21.29 -12.80
C GLU A 19 -24.01 21.56 -12.03
N CYS A 20 -23.77 22.81 -11.62
CA CYS A 20 -22.59 23.18 -10.83
C CYS A 20 -22.52 22.40 -9.52
N HIS A 21 -23.65 22.27 -8.82
CA HIS A 21 -23.71 21.50 -7.57
C HIS A 21 -23.44 20.01 -7.80
N ALA A 22 -24.01 19.42 -8.86
CA ALA A 22 -23.79 18.02 -9.22
C ALA A 22 -22.31 17.76 -9.58
N VAL A 23 -21.71 18.62 -10.40
CA VAL A 23 -20.28 18.52 -10.77
C VAL A 23 -19.39 18.66 -9.54
N PHE A 24 -19.67 19.63 -8.66
CA PHE A 24 -18.91 19.81 -7.42
C PHE A 24 -18.98 18.56 -6.53
N TYR A 25 -20.18 18.00 -6.34
CA TYR A 25 -20.38 16.79 -5.54
C TYR A 25 -19.66 15.59 -6.15
N TRP A 26 -19.73 15.39 -7.47
CA TRP A 26 -19.02 14.32 -8.17
C TRP A 26 -17.49 14.44 -8.00
N ASN A 27 -16.94 15.63 -8.17
CA ASN A 27 -15.51 15.88 -7.97
C ASN A 27 -15.08 15.58 -6.53
N PHE A 28 -15.86 16.05 -5.55
CA PHE A 28 -15.58 15.79 -4.15
C PHE A 28 -15.63 14.28 -3.83
N ALA A 29 -16.63 13.57 -4.33
CA ALA A 29 -16.73 12.13 -4.15
C ALA A 29 -15.56 11.38 -4.80
N SER A 30 -15.18 11.74 -6.03
CA SER A 30 -14.04 11.15 -6.74
C SER A 30 -12.73 11.38 -5.98
N LEU A 31 -12.43 12.63 -5.64
CA LEU A 31 -11.23 12.98 -4.89
C LEU A 31 -11.21 12.32 -3.51
N GLY A 32 -12.35 12.24 -2.84
CA GLY A 32 -12.48 11.56 -1.56
C GLY A 32 -12.17 10.07 -1.64
N MET A 33 -12.67 9.38 -2.67
CA MET A 33 -12.34 7.97 -2.92
C MET A 33 -10.85 7.77 -3.16
N ASP A 34 -10.22 8.65 -3.94
CA ASP A 34 -8.80 8.53 -4.22
C ASP A 34 -7.92 8.78 -2.99
N MET A 35 -8.25 9.80 -2.20
CA MET A 35 -7.56 10.07 -0.94
C MET A 35 -7.71 8.90 0.03
N PHE A 36 -8.89 8.26 0.04
CA PHE A 36 -9.12 7.06 0.84
C PHE A 36 -8.18 5.92 0.40
N PHE A 37 -8.11 5.59 -0.89
CA PHE A 37 -7.22 4.52 -1.35
C PHE A 37 -5.74 4.84 -1.12
N ALA A 38 -5.31 6.07 -1.36
CA ALA A 38 -3.95 6.51 -1.06
C ALA A 38 -3.62 6.33 0.43
N SER A 39 -4.52 6.74 1.32
CA SER A 39 -4.35 6.57 2.77
C SER A 39 -4.30 5.09 3.19
N ALA A 40 -5.13 4.25 2.59
CA ALA A 40 -5.15 2.81 2.85
C ALA A 40 -3.83 2.15 2.45
N MET A 41 -3.28 2.49 1.28
CA MET A 41 -1.99 1.97 0.83
C MET A 41 -0.85 2.43 1.75
N ILE A 42 -0.81 3.72 2.11
CA ILE A 42 0.19 4.26 3.05
C ILE A 42 0.10 3.55 4.40
N HIS A 43 -1.12 3.30 4.89
CA HIS A 43 -1.33 2.58 6.13
C HIS A 43 -0.81 1.14 6.04
N VAL A 44 -1.00 0.45 4.92
CA VAL A 44 -0.47 -0.91 4.71
C VAL A 44 1.06 -0.91 4.73
N THR A 45 1.69 0.01 4.01
CA THR A 45 3.15 0.18 4.03
C THR A 45 3.64 0.43 5.45
N GLY A 46 2.94 1.28 6.22
CA GLY A 46 3.24 1.53 7.62
C GLY A 46 3.18 0.27 8.48
N GLN A 47 2.13 -0.55 8.33
CA GLN A 47 2.00 -1.81 9.08
C GLN A 47 3.08 -2.84 8.71
N LEU A 48 3.45 -2.92 7.43
CA LEU A 48 4.58 -3.74 6.98
C LEU A 48 5.91 -3.27 7.59
N ASN A 49 6.12 -1.95 7.69
CA ASN A 49 7.33 -1.42 8.31
C ASN A 49 7.37 -1.68 9.83
N ILE A 50 6.23 -1.57 10.53
CA ILE A 50 6.13 -1.93 11.95
C ILE A 50 6.45 -3.42 12.14
N LEU A 51 5.92 -4.29 11.28
CA LEU A 51 6.22 -5.71 11.29
C LEU A 51 7.73 -5.97 11.08
N ASN A 52 8.35 -5.27 10.14
CA ASN A 52 9.81 -5.33 9.92
C ASN A 52 10.60 -4.95 11.16
N ILE A 53 10.21 -3.86 11.83
CA ILE A 53 10.88 -3.40 13.06
C ILE A 53 10.72 -4.43 14.17
N ARG A 54 9.52 -5.00 14.37
CA ARG A 54 9.28 -6.04 15.38
C ARG A 54 10.10 -7.31 15.10
N LEU A 55 10.16 -7.75 13.84
CA LEU A 55 11.02 -8.88 13.44
C LEU A 55 12.51 -8.58 13.68
N ALA A 56 12.95 -7.35 13.43
CA ALA A 56 14.32 -6.92 13.70
C ALA A 56 14.62 -6.76 15.21
N GLN A 57 13.61 -6.49 16.05
CA GLN A 57 13.77 -6.46 17.51
C GLN A 57 13.96 -7.87 18.07
N LEU A 58 13.23 -8.87 17.57
CA LEU A 58 13.44 -10.29 17.93
C LEU A 58 14.89 -10.74 17.69
N ARG A 59 15.57 -10.19 16.67
CA ARG A 59 17.02 -10.40 16.47
C ARG A 59 17.86 -9.88 17.63
N ARG A 60 17.55 -8.69 18.14
CA ARG A 60 18.37 -7.97 19.13
C ARG A 60 18.29 -8.65 20.50
N GLU A 61 17.13 -9.19 20.84
CA GLU A 61 16.90 -9.97 22.04
C GLU A 61 17.67 -11.30 21.97
N GLY A 62 17.54 -12.06 20.88
CA GLY A 62 18.31 -13.30 20.71
C GLY A 62 19.83 -13.10 20.67
N ALA A 63 20.33 -12.04 20.03
CA ALA A 63 21.76 -11.75 19.99
C ALA A 63 22.34 -11.31 21.35
N ALA A 64 21.53 -10.69 22.21
CA ALA A 64 21.94 -10.32 23.56
C ALA A 64 22.02 -11.56 24.48
N GLU A 65 21.15 -12.55 24.27
CA GLU A 65 21.23 -13.87 24.92
C GLU A 65 22.51 -14.62 24.52
N ASP A 66 22.83 -14.70 23.22
CA ASP A 66 24.03 -15.39 22.73
C ASP A 66 25.33 -14.75 23.26
N GLN A 67 25.37 -13.42 23.40
CA GLN A 67 26.54 -12.73 23.94
C GLN A 67 26.70 -12.88 25.47
N PHE A 68 25.62 -13.26 26.18
CA PHE A 68 25.64 -13.53 27.62
C PHE A 68 25.92 -15.01 27.96
N LEU A 69 26.15 -15.88 26.97
CA LEU A 69 26.68 -17.23 27.17
C LEU A 69 28.21 -17.23 26.99
N PRO A 70 29.01 -16.87 28.02
CA PRO A 70 30.45 -17.05 27.94
C PRO A 70 30.78 -18.54 27.96
N ALA A 71 31.86 -18.87 27.26
CA ALA A 71 32.58 -20.13 27.36
C ALA A 71 33.03 -20.39 28.81
N ALA A 72 32.14 -20.95 29.63
CA ALA A 72 32.43 -21.45 30.95
C ALA A 72 31.83 -22.85 31.07
N SER A 73 32.55 -23.83 30.53
CA SER A 73 32.63 -25.11 31.19
C SER A 73 33.20 -24.86 32.58
N ASP A 74 32.35 -24.87 33.60
CA ASP A 74 32.68 -25.60 34.82
C ASP A 74 31.47 -25.89 35.69
N VAL A 75 31.58 -27.06 36.30
CA VAL A 75 30.63 -27.90 36.99
C VAL A 75 29.96 -27.22 38.20
N SER A 76 28.70 -27.64 38.44
CA SER A 76 27.93 -27.64 39.70
C SER A 76 27.20 -26.36 40.15
N SER A 77 25.87 -26.35 39.92
CA SER A 77 24.82 -25.92 40.87
C SER A 77 23.43 -26.22 40.26
N SER A 78 23.01 -27.47 40.41
CA SER A 78 21.68 -27.96 40.07
C SER A 78 20.62 -27.27 40.93
N SER A 79 19.59 -26.68 40.29
CA SER A 79 18.18 -26.52 40.73
C SER A 79 17.49 -25.14 40.61
N GLN A 80 18.12 -24.08 40.09
CA GLN A 80 17.39 -22.81 39.80
C GLN A 80 17.51 -22.25 38.38
N GLN A 81 18.32 -22.87 37.50
CA GLN A 81 18.62 -22.30 36.18
C GLN A 81 17.78 -22.84 35.02
N GLN A 82 16.97 -23.87 35.24
CA GLN A 82 16.24 -24.55 34.16
C GLN A 82 14.86 -23.92 33.85
N ASP A 83 14.36 -23.01 34.70
CA ASP A 83 13.05 -22.38 34.54
C ASP A 83 13.10 -21.01 33.80
N ARG A 84 14.29 -20.39 33.69
CA ARG A 84 14.46 -19.09 32.98
C ARG A 84 14.55 -19.23 31.46
N GLY A 85 15.13 -20.32 30.94
CA GLY A 85 15.33 -20.51 29.49
C GLY A 85 14.06 -20.92 28.73
N ASP A 86 13.15 -21.68 29.38
CA ASP A 86 11.89 -22.09 28.75
C ASP A 86 10.90 -20.91 28.64
N GLY A 87 10.92 -20.01 29.64
CA GLY A 87 10.11 -18.80 29.66
C GLY A 87 10.45 -17.81 28.54
N ASP A 88 11.73 -17.66 28.18
CA ASP A 88 12.17 -16.69 27.17
C ASP A 88 11.92 -17.20 25.74
N SER A 89 12.22 -18.48 25.49
CA SER A 89 11.84 -19.16 24.24
C SER A 89 10.32 -19.16 24.00
N SER A 90 9.52 -19.30 25.06
CA SER A 90 8.06 -19.23 24.96
C SER A 90 7.57 -17.82 24.63
N LYS A 91 8.19 -16.76 25.19
CA LYS A 91 7.86 -15.36 24.88
C LYS A 91 8.21 -15.01 23.44
N MET A 92 9.42 -15.35 22.99
CA MET A 92 9.86 -15.16 21.62
C MET A 92 8.93 -15.89 20.62
N TYR A 93 8.50 -17.11 20.95
CA TYR A 93 7.53 -17.83 20.12
C TYR A 93 6.15 -17.14 20.09
N SER A 94 5.68 -16.58 21.21
CA SER A 94 4.41 -15.84 21.24
C SER A 94 4.46 -14.55 20.41
N GLU A 95 5.55 -13.80 20.48
CA GLU A 95 5.77 -12.57 19.68
C GLU A 95 5.88 -12.90 18.19
N LEU A 96 6.62 -13.95 17.83
CA LEU A 96 6.69 -14.42 16.44
C LEU A 96 5.30 -14.85 15.94
N ARG A 97 4.52 -15.55 16.77
CA ARG A 97 3.15 -15.95 16.42
C ARG A 97 2.25 -14.74 16.19
N GLU A 98 2.39 -13.68 16.98
CA GLU A 98 1.67 -12.42 16.77
C GLU A 98 2.09 -11.76 15.46
N CYS A 99 3.40 -11.68 15.18
CA CYS A 99 3.94 -11.15 13.92
C CYS A 99 3.39 -11.93 12.70
N VAL A 100 3.33 -13.26 12.78
CA VAL A 100 2.76 -14.11 11.71
C VAL A 100 1.27 -13.81 11.50
N LYS A 101 0.49 -13.71 12.58
CA LYS A 101 -0.95 -13.39 12.50
C LYS A 101 -1.16 -11.99 11.90
N HIS A 102 -0.35 -11.03 12.32
CA HIS A 102 -0.40 -9.67 11.82
C HIS A 102 -0.05 -9.61 10.32
N HIS A 103 1.02 -10.29 9.90
CA HIS A 103 1.38 -10.42 8.49
C HIS A 103 0.24 -11.02 7.66
N GLN A 104 -0.37 -12.12 8.13
CA GLN A 104 -1.53 -12.74 7.45
C GLN A 104 -2.73 -11.80 7.36
N ALA A 105 -2.98 -10.98 8.37
CA ALA A 105 -4.05 -9.98 8.34
C ALA A 105 -3.76 -8.89 7.31
N ILE A 106 -2.51 -8.41 7.22
CA ILE A 106 -2.07 -7.45 6.20
C ILE A 106 -2.27 -8.03 4.80
N LEU A 107 -1.88 -9.29 4.56
CA LEU A 107 -2.04 -9.94 3.26
C LEU A 107 -3.51 -10.01 2.83
N LYS A 108 -4.40 -10.44 3.74
CA LYS A 108 -5.85 -10.47 3.46
C LYS A 108 -6.43 -9.08 3.18
N TYR A 109 -5.98 -8.08 3.92
CA TYR A 109 -6.38 -6.70 3.68
C TYR A 109 -5.89 -6.20 2.32
N LEU A 110 -4.66 -6.52 1.94
CA LEU A 110 -4.10 -6.15 0.64
C LEU A 110 -4.84 -6.84 -0.51
N GLU A 111 -5.18 -8.12 -0.39
CA GLU A 111 -6.00 -8.83 -1.39
C GLU A 111 -7.38 -8.18 -1.55
N PHE A 112 -8.01 -7.76 -0.45
CA PHE A 112 -9.27 -7.02 -0.49
C PHE A 112 -9.10 -5.65 -1.15
N LEU A 113 -8.08 -4.87 -0.72
CA LEU A 113 -7.77 -3.56 -1.27
C LEU A 113 -7.52 -3.64 -2.77
N GLU A 114 -6.73 -4.62 -3.21
CA GLU A 114 -6.45 -4.90 -4.62
C GLU A 114 -7.76 -5.18 -5.37
N SER A 115 -8.62 -6.07 -4.86
CA SER A 115 -9.87 -6.43 -5.54
C SER A 115 -10.79 -5.24 -5.80
N VAL A 116 -10.78 -4.25 -4.89
CA VAL A 116 -11.60 -3.03 -4.98
C VAL A 116 -10.92 -1.96 -5.84
N MET A 117 -9.62 -1.76 -5.66
CA MET A 117 -8.84 -0.73 -6.36
C MET A 117 -8.61 -1.08 -7.83
N SER A 118 -8.44 -2.36 -8.15
CA SER A 118 -8.11 -2.87 -9.49
C SER A 118 -9.05 -2.40 -10.60
N PRO A 119 -10.40 -2.55 -10.49
CA PRO A 119 -11.32 -2.03 -11.51
C PRO A 119 -11.39 -0.49 -11.55
N VAL A 120 -11.22 0.18 -10.40
CA VAL A 120 -11.21 1.64 -10.31
C VAL A 120 -10.00 2.20 -11.05
N ALA A 121 -8.81 1.64 -10.80
CA ALA A 121 -7.57 2.04 -11.45
C ALA A 121 -7.62 1.83 -12.97
N LEU A 122 -8.17 0.70 -13.45
CA LEU A 122 -8.37 0.48 -14.89
C LEU A 122 -9.29 1.51 -15.51
N THR A 123 -10.42 1.78 -14.87
CA THR A 123 -11.40 2.74 -15.38
C THR A 123 -10.79 4.13 -15.44
N GLN A 124 -10.08 4.53 -14.39
CA GLN A 124 -9.35 5.80 -14.33
C GLN A 124 -8.31 5.92 -15.45
N PHE A 125 -7.57 4.83 -15.73
CA PHE A 125 -6.58 4.80 -16.82
C PHE A 125 -7.24 4.94 -18.20
N LEU A 126 -8.32 4.20 -18.47
CA LEU A 126 -9.04 4.31 -19.74
C LEU A 126 -9.64 5.71 -19.92
N CYS A 127 -10.24 6.27 -18.87
CA CYS A 127 -10.77 7.62 -18.88
C CYS A 127 -9.68 8.67 -19.12
N SER A 128 -8.51 8.52 -18.52
CA SER A 128 -7.39 9.46 -18.72
C SER A 128 -6.86 9.40 -20.15
N VAL A 129 -6.72 8.20 -20.73
CA VAL A 129 -6.32 8.04 -22.15
C VAL A 129 -7.32 8.72 -23.09
N VAL A 130 -8.63 8.47 -22.92
CA VAL A 130 -9.67 9.12 -23.73
C VAL A 130 -9.65 10.64 -23.56
N ALA A 131 -9.49 11.13 -22.34
CA ALA A 131 -9.39 12.57 -22.06
C ALA A 131 -8.18 13.22 -22.74
N VAL A 132 -7.02 12.55 -22.74
CA VAL A 132 -5.82 12.98 -23.46
C VAL A 132 -6.05 12.97 -24.97
N CYS A 133 -6.67 11.94 -25.53
CA CYS A 133 -6.99 11.88 -26.96
C CYS A 133 -7.92 13.02 -27.40
N VAL A 134 -9.00 13.27 -26.66
CA VAL A 134 -9.94 14.37 -26.95
C VAL A 134 -9.23 15.72 -26.82
N THR A 135 -8.41 15.87 -25.79
CA THR A 135 -7.59 17.07 -25.56
C THR A 135 -6.65 17.34 -26.72
N LEU A 136 -5.90 16.34 -27.17
CA LEU A 136 -4.96 16.45 -28.29
C LEU A 136 -5.70 16.83 -29.58
N TYR A 137 -6.85 16.19 -29.84
CA TYR A 137 -7.70 16.54 -30.96
C TYR A 137 -8.14 18.01 -30.93
N GLN A 138 -8.59 18.52 -29.78
CA GLN A 138 -8.99 19.91 -29.62
C GLN A 138 -7.83 20.88 -29.90
N ILE A 139 -6.62 20.55 -29.45
CA ILE A 139 -5.41 21.34 -29.71
C ILE A 139 -5.10 21.39 -31.21
N THR A 140 -5.21 20.25 -31.91
CA THR A 140 -4.91 20.17 -33.35
C THR A 140 -5.92 20.94 -34.21
N PHE A 141 -7.20 20.91 -33.85
CA PHE A 141 -8.27 21.49 -34.69
C PHE A 141 -8.71 22.90 -34.29
N ASN A 142 -8.44 23.35 -33.06
CA ASN A 142 -8.71 24.73 -32.61
C ASN A 142 -7.47 25.31 -31.89
N PRO A 143 -6.54 25.97 -32.61
CA PRO A 143 -5.34 26.58 -32.04
C PRO A 143 -5.65 27.89 -31.30
N GLU A 144 -6.80 27.99 -30.63
CA GLU A 144 -7.01 29.04 -29.65
C GLU A 144 -6.12 28.73 -28.44
N GLY A 145 -5.23 29.66 -28.07
CA GLY A 145 -4.33 29.47 -26.92
C GLY A 145 -5.03 29.11 -25.61
N SER A 146 -6.34 29.41 -25.50
CA SER A 146 -7.19 29.04 -24.36
C SER A 146 -7.38 27.53 -24.20
N GLY A 147 -7.43 26.76 -25.29
CA GLY A 147 -7.58 25.30 -25.27
C GLY A 147 -6.31 24.63 -24.76
N VAL A 148 -5.15 25.01 -25.31
CA VAL A 148 -3.84 24.49 -24.92
C VAL A 148 -3.56 24.74 -23.43
N ILE A 149 -3.88 25.92 -22.91
CA ILE A 149 -3.67 26.26 -21.49
C ILE A 149 -4.55 25.40 -20.58
N LYS A 150 -5.83 25.21 -20.92
CA LYS A 150 -6.73 24.34 -20.15
C LYS A 150 -6.23 22.90 -20.12
N CYS A 151 -5.76 22.41 -21.25
CA CYS A 151 -5.17 21.08 -21.39
C CYS A 151 -3.89 20.93 -20.57
N ALA A 152 -2.98 21.90 -20.63
CA ALA A 152 -1.74 21.91 -19.85
C ALA A 152 -1.99 21.95 -18.34
N MET A 153 -3.06 22.59 -17.88
CA MET A 153 -3.44 22.59 -16.46
C MET A 153 -4.17 21.30 -16.04
N PHE A 154 -4.93 20.67 -16.93
CA PHE A 154 -5.75 19.50 -16.60
C PHE A 154 -4.98 18.17 -16.63
N LEU A 155 -4.12 17.95 -17.64
CA LEU A 155 -3.38 16.70 -17.81
C LEU A 155 -2.52 16.27 -16.61
N PRO A 156 -1.80 17.19 -15.93
CA PRO A 156 -0.93 16.82 -14.82
C PRO A 156 -1.68 16.22 -13.62
N ILE A 157 -2.96 16.54 -13.44
CA ILE A 157 -3.75 16.12 -12.26
C ILE A 157 -3.92 14.59 -12.20
N PRO A 158 -4.53 13.92 -13.20
CA PRO A 158 -4.64 12.46 -13.20
C PRO A 158 -3.29 11.76 -13.35
N ALA A 159 -2.30 12.42 -13.97
CA ALA A 159 -0.94 11.87 -14.08
C ALA A 159 -0.25 11.79 -12.71
N LEU A 160 -0.31 12.86 -11.91
CA LEU A 160 0.19 12.89 -10.53
C LEU A 160 -0.54 11.87 -9.66
N GLN A 161 -1.85 11.72 -9.86
CA GLN A 161 -2.63 10.74 -9.12
C GLN A 161 -2.19 9.31 -9.41
N MET A 162 -2.04 8.95 -10.68
CA MET A 162 -1.51 7.63 -11.07
C MET A 162 -0.08 7.42 -10.58
N PHE A 163 0.76 8.46 -10.60
CA PHE A 163 2.11 8.40 -10.06
C PHE A 163 2.11 8.05 -8.57
N VAL A 164 1.26 8.70 -7.76
CA VAL A 164 1.11 8.39 -6.33
C VAL A 164 0.66 6.94 -6.12
N TYR A 165 -0.31 6.45 -6.89
CA TYR A 165 -0.73 5.05 -6.81
C TYR A 165 0.39 4.07 -7.13
N CYS A 166 1.17 4.32 -8.18
CA CYS A 166 2.30 3.49 -8.56
C CYS A 166 3.43 3.55 -7.52
N TRP A 167 3.66 4.73 -6.93
CA TRP A 167 4.63 4.91 -5.86
C TRP A 167 4.26 4.12 -4.62
N CYS A 168 3.03 4.27 -4.13
CA CYS A 168 2.54 3.52 -2.97
C CYS A 168 2.54 2.00 -3.22
N GLY A 169 2.15 1.56 -4.42
CA GLY A 169 2.22 0.14 -4.80
C GLY A 169 3.64 -0.40 -4.80
N HIS A 170 4.61 0.40 -5.25
CA HIS A 170 6.03 0.05 -5.19
C HIS A 170 6.55 -0.03 -3.74
N ASP A 171 6.20 0.95 -2.90
CA ASP A 171 6.59 0.96 -1.49
C ASP A 171 6.03 -0.27 -0.74
N ILE A 172 4.78 -0.68 -1.02
CA ILE A 172 4.20 -1.92 -0.47
C ILE A 172 5.01 -3.14 -0.90
N MET A 173 5.40 -3.22 -2.17
CA MET A 173 6.20 -4.32 -2.70
C MET A 173 7.57 -4.41 -2.01
N GLU A 174 8.27 -3.29 -1.86
CA GLU A 174 9.57 -3.21 -1.19
C GLU A 174 9.46 -3.51 0.32
N ALA A 175 8.46 -2.94 0.99
CA ALA A 175 8.16 -3.21 2.39
C ALA A 175 7.80 -4.70 2.61
N GLY A 176 7.12 -5.33 1.65
CA GLY A 176 6.82 -6.76 1.69
C GLY A 176 8.06 -7.64 1.56
N LEU A 177 8.95 -7.33 0.61
CA LEU A 177 10.19 -8.09 0.41
C LEU A 177 11.17 -7.94 1.58
N SER A 178 11.23 -6.76 2.18
CA SER A 178 12.07 -6.52 3.37
C SER A 178 11.65 -7.37 4.57
N VAL A 179 10.38 -7.80 4.67
CA VAL A 179 9.94 -8.78 5.70
C VAL A 179 10.70 -10.10 5.58
N SER A 180 10.96 -10.56 4.35
CA SER A 180 11.73 -11.79 4.15
C SER A 180 13.19 -11.63 4.60
N LEU A 181 13.78 -10.45 4.35
CA LEU A 181 15.16 -10.12 4.73
C LEU A 181 15.30 -9.89 6.23
N ALA A 182 14.34 -9.21 6.86
CA ALA A 182 14.25 -9.03 8.31
C ALA A 182 14.08 -10.38 9.03
N ALA A 183 13.22 -11.26 8.50
CA ALA A 183 13.08 -12.62 9.02
C ALA A 183 14.37 -13.44 8.85
N TYR A 184 15.01 -13.39 7.67
CA TYR A 184 16.25 -14.12 7.40
C TYR A 184 17.41 -13.71 8.31
N SER A 185 17.56 -12.40 8.54
CA SER A 185 18.61 -11.82 9.39
C SER A 185 18.35 -11.95 10.90
N GLY A 186 17.25 -12.60 11.31
CA GLY A 186 16.98 -12.91 12.71
C GLY A 186 18.02 -13.86 13.32
N ALA A 187 18.26 -13.74 14.63
CA ALA A 187 19.10 -14.67 15.39
C ALA A 187 18.31 -15.97 15.69
N TRP A 188 17.97 -16.74 14.64
CA TRP A 188 17.20 -17.99 14.74
C TRP A 188 18.08 -19.24 14.88
N VAL A 189 19.40 -19.08 14.76
CA VAL A 189 20.39 -20.15 14.90
C VAL A 189 20.54 -20.47 16.38
N GLY A 190 20.14 -21.67 16.80
CA GLY A 190 20.16 -22.07 18.22
C GLY A 190 18.81 -22.00 18.94
N VAL A 191 17.79 -21.40 18.31
CA VAL A 191 16.44 -21.30 18.87
C VAL A 191 15.64 -22.60 18.65
N GLY A 192 14.70 -22.90 19.55
CA GLY A 192 13.88 -24.11 19.50
C GLY A 192 13.17 -24.36 18.16
N HIS A 193 13.06 -25.64 17.77
CA HIS A 193 12.56 -26.11 16.46
C HIS A 193 11.22 -25.49 16.02
N ARG A 194 10.33 -25.17 16.96
CA ARG A 194 9.02 -24.55 16.69
C ARG A 194 9.15 -23.14 16.11
N VAL A 195 10.11 -22.34 16.58
CA VAL A 195 10.36 -20.96 16.11
C VAL A 195 10.97 -21.01 14.71
N THR A 196 12.00 -21.84 14.52
CA THR A 196 12.71 -21.98 13.23
C THR A 196 11.79 -22.44 12.11
N SER A 197 10.90 -23.42 12.39
CA SER A 197 9.94 -23.92 11.42
C SER A 197 8.93 -22.84 11.01
N ALA A 198 8.39 -22.08 11.97
CA ALA A 198 7.44 -21.00 11.70
C ALA A 198 8.10 -19.85 10.90
N LEU A 199 9.32 -19.45 11.27
CA LEU A 199 10.05 -18.39 10.60
C LEU A 199 10.37 -18.74 9.15
N ARG A 200 10.74 -19.99 8.87
CA ARG A 200 10.97 -20.48 7.50
C ARG A 200 9.72 -20.36 6.62
N VAL A 201 8.54 -20.64 7.17
CA VAL A 201 7.27 -20.45 6.44
C VAL A 201 7.04 -18.96 6.12
N VAL A 202 7.32 -18.07 7.07
CA VAL A 202 7.22 -16.61 6.84
C VAL A 202 8.18 -16.16 5.76
N MET A 203 9.45 -16.59 5.80
CA MET A 203 10.44 -16.25 4.77
C MET A 203 9.98 -16.70 3.38
N CYS A 204 9.56 -17.97 3.22
CA CYS A 204 9.07 -18.46 1.94
C CYS A 204 7.82 -17.73 1.44
N ARG A 205 6.97 -17.23 2.34
CA ARG A 205 5.78 -16.45 1.98
C ARG A 205 6.13 -15.01 1.62
N ALA A 206 6.98 -14.35 2.40
CA ALA A 206 7.39 -12.96 2.20
C ALA A 206 8.32 -12.76 1.00
N GLN A 207 8.95 -13.82 0.49
CA GLN A 207 9.71 -13.79 -0.77
C GLN A 207 8.81 -13.61 -2.00
N ARG A 208 7.49 -13.83 -1.89
CA ARG A 208 6.57 -13.49 -2.98
C ARG A 208 6.30 -11.98 -2.93
N PRO A 209 6.60 -11.23 -3.99
CA PRO A 209 6.41 -9.79 -4.00
C PRO A 209 4.92 -9.46 -3.86
N LEU A 210 4.61 -8.53 -2.95
CA LEU A 210 3.26 -8.00 -2.78
C LEU A 210 2.99 -7.02 -3.91
N GLN A 211 2.37 -7.50 -4.98
CA GLN A 211 2.10 -6.72 -6.19
C GLN A 211 0.60 -6.43 -6.26
N LEU A 212 0.26 -5.15 -6.26
CA LEU A 212 -1.09 -4.70 -6.62
C LEU A 212 -1.22 -4.76 -8.15
N THR A 213 -2.28 -5.39 -8.66
CA THR A 213 -2.53 -5.45 -10.11
C THR A 213 -3.74 -4.61 -10.54
N ALA A 214 -3.60 -3.85 -11.63
CA ALA A 214 -4.69 -3.22 -12.36
C ALA A 214 -5.33 -4.25 -13.30
N GLY A 215 -6.62 -4.51 -13.09
CA GLY A 215 -7.40 -5.48 -13.85
C GLY A 215 -7.03 -6.96 -13.69
N LYS A 216 -6.12 -7.33 -12.79
CA LYS A 216 -5.41 -8.63 -12.80
C LYS A 216 -4.55 -8.87 -14.04
N VAL A 217 -4.30 -7.83 -14.85
CA VAL A 217 -3.53 -7.95 -16.10
C VAL A 217 -2.19 -7.23 -15.99
N TYR A 218 -2.14 -6.07 -15.32
CA TYR A 218 -0.91 -5.27 -15.21
C TYR A 218 -0.52 -5.01 -13.76
N PRO A 219 0.73 -5.29 -13.34
CA PRO A 219 1.20 -4.88 -12.03
C PRO A 219 1.30 -3.35 -11.95
N VAL A 220 0.72 -2.76 -10.90
CA VAL A 220 0.80 -1.33 -10.61
C VAL A 220 2.13 -1.08 -9.91
N ASN A 221 3.20 -0.94 -10.69
CA ASN A 221 4.54 -0.61 -10.21
C ASN A 221 5.13 0.58 -10.97
N ARG A 222 6.18 1.20 -10.40
CA ARG A 222 6.89 2.33 -11.02
C ARG A 222 7.39 2.03 -12.42
N ASP A 223 7.82 0.79 -12.68
CA ASP A 223 8.32 0.37 -13.98
C ASP A 223 7.23 0.36 -15.06
N THR A 224 5.98 0.05 -14.71
CA THR A 224 4.82 0.09 -15.61
C THR A 224 4.36 1.51 -15.90
N PHE A 225 4.56 2.46 -14.98
CA PHE A 225 4.27 3.87 -15.24
C PHE A 225 5.28 4.52 -16.21
N LEU A 226 6.52 4.03 -16.23
CA LEU A 226 7.59 4.55 -17.08
C LEU A 226 7.63 3.92 -18.48
N SER A 227 6.88 2.84 -18.72
CA SER A 227 6.80 2.12 -20.00
C SER A 227 5.64 2.61 -20.87
#